data_AF-A0A4Y8KGH3-F1
#
_entry.id   AF-A0A4Y8KGH3-F1
#
_cell.length_a   1.000
_cell.length_b   1.000
_cell.length_c   1.000
_cell.angle_alpha   90.00
_cell.angle_beta   90.00
_cell.angle_gamma   90.00
#
_symmetry.space_group_name_H-M   'P 1'
#
loop_
_entity.id
_entity.type
_entity.pdbx_description
1 polymer ?
#
loop_
_entity_poly.entity_id
_entity_poly.type
_entity_poly.pdbx_seq_one_letter_code
_entity_poly.pdbx_strand_id
1 'polypeptide(L)'
;MTEAPAIVPAVTTATSATEINNTNFAAFPLQVTVTGSYDQVLDFVSRLQSGSRLFLVDGLNTAAAPELPGTVNATISGLVYSLVTPVAATAG
;
A
#
# COMPACT_ATOMS: atom_id res chain seq x y z
N MET A 1 -37.84 -37.72 -19.55
CA MET A 1 -37.02 -36.51 -19.78
C MET A 1 -36.44 -36.19 -18.41
N THR A 2 -35.19 -36.59 -18.15
CA THR A 2 -34.57 -36.39 -16.82
C THR A 2 -33.74 -35.12 -16.91
N GLU A 3 -34.10 -34.13 -16.10
CA GLU A 3 -33.43 -32.83 -16.00
C GLU A 3 -32.00 -32.99 -15.45
N ALA A 4 -31.03 -32.30 -16.07
CA ALA A 4 -29.64 -32.27 -15.61
C ALA A 4 -29.52 -31.37 -14.36
N PRO A 5 -28.76 -31.78 -13.33
CA PRO A 5 -28.62 -30.97 -12.12
C PRO A 5 -27.95 -29.63 -12.43
N ALA A 6 -28.57 -28.53 -12.01
CA ALA A 6 -28.02 -27.19 -12.14
C ALA A 6 -26.76 -27.04 -11.27
N ILE A 7 -25.65 -26.61 -11.88
CA ILE A 7 -24.40 -26.34 -11.16
C ILE A 7 -24.50 -24.92 -10.59
N VAL A 8 -24.76 -24.80 -9.30
CA VAL A 8 -24.66 -23.52 -8.58
C VAL A 8 -23.17 -23.17 -8.42
N PRO A 9 -22.71 -21.98 -8.87
CA PRO A 9 -21.35 -21.56 -8.58
C PRO A 9 -21.19 -21.44 -7.06
N ALA A 10 -20.18 -22.10 -6.50
CA ALA A 10 -19.83 -21.93 -5.10
C ALA A 10 -19.36 -20.49 -4.90
N VAL A 11 -20.21 -19.66 -4.32
CA VAL A 11 -19.80 -18.35 -3.81
C VAL A 11 -18.91 -18.63 -2.61
N THR A 12 -17.60 -18.48 -2.78
CA THR A 12 -16.67 -18.34 -1.66
C THR A 12 -17.12 -17.12 -0.86
N THR A 13 -17.71 -17.35 0.29
CA THR A 13 -17.94 -16.31 1.29
C THR A 13 -16.57 -15.74 1.65
N ALA A 14 -16.33 -14.46 1.36
CA ALA A 14 -15.18 -13.78 1.92
C ALA A 14 -15.29 -13.90 3.45
N THR A 15 -14.33 -14.57 4.08
CA THR A 15 -14.19 -14.56 5.53
C THR A 15 -14.12 -13.09 5.94
N SER A 16 -15.16 -12.62 6.62
CA SER A 16 -15.16 -11.24 7.13
C SER A 16 -13.96 -11.13 8.05
N ALA A 17 -12.98 -10.32 7.65
CA ALA A 17 -11.76 -10.11 8.39
C ALA A 17 -12.09 -9.44 9.74
N THR A 18 -12.34 -10.25 10.76
CA THR A 18 -12.21 -9.84 12.17
C THR A 18 -10.72 -9.67 12.54
N GLU A 19 -9.80 -9.96 11.61
CA GLU A 19 -8.36 -10.11 11.87
C GLU A 19 -7.55 -8.80 11.87
N ILE A 20 -8.03 -7.72 11.25
CA ILE A 20 -7.30 -6.44 11.25
C ILE A 20 -7.76 -5.58 12.43
N ASN A 21 -6.93 -5.49 13.45
CA ASN A 21 -7.11 -4.61 14.61
C ASN A 21 -5.80 -3.85 14.91
N ASN A 22 -5.86 -2.80 15.73
CA ASN A 22 -4.70 -1.98 16.12
C ASN A 22 -3.54 -2.79 16.75
N THR A 23 -3.81 -4.00 17.26
CA THR A 23 -2.78 -4.91 17.79
C THR A 23 -2.07 -5.70 16.69
N ASN A 24 -2.70 -5.92 15.54
CA ASN A 24 -2.18 -6.72 14.45
C ASN A 24 -1.79 -5.89 13.22
N PHE A 25 -2.12 -4.60 13.19
CA PHE A 25 -1.89 -3.72 12.06
C PHE A 25 -0.94 -2.59 12.46
N ALA A 26 0.30 -2.66 11.98
CA ALA A 26 1.31 -1.66 12.25
C ALA A 26 1.44 -0.70 11.05
N ALA A 27 1.54 0.59 11.34
CA ALA A 27 1.83 1.64 10.37
C ALA A 27 3.27 2.13 10.56
N PHE A 28 4.07 2.05 9.49
CA PHE A 28 5.47 2.48 9.50
C PHE A 28 5.62 3.74 8.66
N PRO A 29 6.03 4.88 9.27
CA PRO A 29 6.31 6.07 8.51
C PRO A 29 7.56 5.84 7.64
N LEU A 30 7.43 6.13 6.35
CA LEU A 30 8.51 6.08 5.38
C LEU A 30 8.61 7.42 4.66
N GLN A 31 9.83 7.88 4.49
CA GLN A 31 10.14 9.00 3.62
C GLN A 31 11.08 8.54 2.51
N VAL A 32 10.77 8.92 1.28
CA VAL A 32 11.56 8.59 0.10
C VAL A 32 11.84 9.90 -0.64
N THR A 33 13.11 10.14 -0.96
CA THR A 33 13.50 11.24 -1.84
C THR A 33 13.90 10.66 -3.19
N VAL A 34 13.28 11.16 -4.25
CA VAL A 34 13.59 10.79 -5.64
C VAL A 34 13.93 12.04 -6.44
N THR A 35 14.80 11.88 -7.43
CA THR A 35 15.21 12.96 -8.32
C THR A 35 14.91 12.50 -9.74
N GLY A 36 14.08 13.25 -10.46
CA GLY A 36 13.64 12.90 -11.80
C GLY A 36 12.84 14.02 -12.45
N SER A 37 12.45 13.86 -13.72
CA SER A 37 11.49 14.79 -14.33
C SER A 37 10.17 14.73 -13.57
N TYR A 38 9.43 15.84 -13.54
CA TYR A 38 8.18 15.93 -12.78
C TYR A 38 7.17 14.82 -13.16
N ASP A 39 7.08 14.49 -14.45
CA ASP A 39 6.25 13.40 -14.97
C ASP A 39 6.64 12.02 -14.39
N GLN A 40 7.95 11.73 -14.29
CA GLN A 40 8.45 10.49 -13.70
C GLN A 40 8.18 10.41 -12.19
N VAL A 41 8.24 11.55 -11.50
CA VAL A 41 7.87 11.62 -10.08
C VAL A 41 6.39 11.31 -9.88
N LEU A 42 5.51 11.85 -10.73
CA LEU A 42 4.09 11.56 -10.66
C LEU A 42 3.78 10.10 -11.00
N ASP A 43 4.43 9.52 -12.01
CA ASP A 43 4.33 8.08 -12.30
C ASP A 43 4.74 7.24 -11.09
N PHE A 44 5.87 7.59 -10.45
CA PHE A 44 6.34 6.91 -9.25
C PHE A 44 5.31 6.94 -8.12
N VAL A 45 4.72 8.12 -7.83
CA VAL A 45 3.68 8.28 -6.81
C VAL A 45 2.42 7.48 -7.16
N SER A 46 2.01 7.51 -8.43
CA SER A 46 0.86 6.76 -8.93
C SER A 46 1.06 5.25 -8.73
N ARG A 47 2.24 4.73 -9.08
CA ARG A 47 2.60 3.31 -8.88
C ARG A 47 2.72 2.93 -7.41
N LEU A 48 3.14 3.85 -6.56
CA LEU A 48 3.21 3.64 -5.12
C LEU A 48 1.81 3.49 -4.50
N GLN A 49 0.84 4.28 -4.95
CA GLN A 49 -0.57 4.24 -4.53
C GLN A 49 -1.38 3.08 -5.15
N SER A 50 -1.09 2.73 -6.40
CA SER A 50 -1.75 1.64 -7.13
C SER A 50 -1.07 0.28 -6.94
N GLY A 51 -0.01 0.22 -6.12
CA GLY A 51 0.76 -0.98 -5.88
C GLY A 51 -0.01 -2.05 -5.09
N SER A 52 0.54 -3.27 -5.07
CA SER A 52 -0.04 -4.38 -4.29
C SER A 52 0.22 -4.29 -2.79
N ARG A 53 0.96 -3.28 -2.32
CA ARG A 53 1.23 -3.04 -0.90
C ARG A 53 0.31 -1.92 -0.40
N LEU A 54 -0.14 -2.05 0.84
CA LEU A 54 -0.89 -0.97 1.49
C LEU A 54 0.08 0.15 1.84
N PHE A 55 0.18 1.13 0.95
CA PHE A 55 0.97 2.33 1.13
C PHE A 55 0.06 3.55 1.00
N LEU A 56 0.03 4.37 2.04
CA LEU A 56 -0.63 5.68 1.98
C LEU A 56 0.41 6.76 1.82
N VAL A 57 0.39 7.47 0.70
CA VAL A 57 1.12 8.74 0.57
C VAL A 57 0.36 9.80 1.36
N ASP A 58 1.04 10.38 2.34
CA ASP A 58 0.53 11.43 3.22
C ASP A 58 1.03 12.81 2.77
N GLY A 59 2.23 12.87 2.17
CA GLY A 59 2.82 14.12 1.70
C GLY A 59 3.67 13.95 0.45
N LEU A 60 3.60 14.94 -0.43
CA LEU A 60 4.47 15.08 -1.59
C LEU A 60 4.98 16.53 -1.65
N ASN A 61 6.28 16.71 -1.53
CA ASN A 61 6.94 18.01 -1.70
C ASN A 61 7.92 17.93 -2.88
N THR A 62 7.75 18.80 -3.87
CA THR A 62 8.64 18.88 -5.03
C THR A 62 9.37 20.21 -5.07
N ALA A 63 10.70 20.18 -5.17
CA ALA A 63 11.54 21.34 -5.38
C ALA A 63 12.33 21.19 -6.67
N ALA A 64 12.64 22.30 -7.35
CA ALA A 64 13.53 22.26 -8.52
C ALA A 64 14.92 21.76 -8.10
N ALA A 65 15.50 20.86 -8.90
CA ALA A 65 16.86 20.39 -8.69
C ALA A 65 17.85 21.42 -9.28
N PRO A 66 18.58 22.20 -8.48
CA PRO A 66 19.46 23.25 -9.01
C PRO A 66 20.61 22.68 -9.85
N GLU A 67 21.02 21.44 -9.54
CA GLU A 67 22.12 20.71 -10.16
C GLU A 67 21.74 20.11 -11.54
N LEU A 68 20.43 19.95 -11.82
CA LEU A 68 19.91 19.17 -12.94
C LEU A 68 18.73 19.90 -13.63
N PRO A 69 18.98 20.59 -14.76
CA PRO A 69 17.94 21.33 -15.47
C PRO A 69 16.81 20.38 -15.94
N GLY A 70 15.56 20.79 -15.73
CA GLY A 70 14.38 19.99 -16.10
C GLY A 70 14.02 18.86 -15.13
N THR A 71 14.67 18.82 -13.97
CA THR A 71 14.49 17.78 -12.95
C THR A 71 13.99 18.40 -11.64
N VAL A 72 13.23 17.63 -10.88
CA VAL A 72 12.77 17.98 -9.53
C VAL A 72 13.30 16.98 -8.51
N ASN A 73 13.63 17.48 -7.32
CA ASN A 73 13.78 16.68 -6.12
C ASN A 73 12.40 16.56 -5.46
N ALA A 74 11.87 15.34 -5.41
CA ALA A 74 10.60 15.05 -4.78
C ALA A 74 10.83 14.27 -3.50
N THR A 75 10.30 14.80 -2.39
CA THR A 75 10.22 14.11 -1.11
C THR A 75 8.80 13.61 -0.93
N ILE A 76 8.66 12.29 -0.88
CA ILE A 76 7.41 11.59 -0.65
C ILE A 76 7.42 11.06 0.77
N SER A 77 6.40 11.41 1.55
CA SER A 77 6.17 10.90 2.89
C SER A 77 4.90 10.03 2.88
N GLY A 78 4.93 8.92 3.61
CA GLY A 78 3.78 8.05 3.68
C GLY A 78 3.88 7.01 4.79
N LEU A 79 2.84 6.20 4.87
CA LEU A 79 2.68 5.12 5.83
C LEU A 79 2.61 3.80 5.08
N VAL A 80 3.51 2.88 5.42
CA VAL A 80 3.40 1.49 5.00
C VAL A 80 2.60 0.75 6.06
N TYR A 81 1.57 0.02 5.65
CA TYR A 81 0.83 -0.83 6.56
C TYR A 81 1.20 -2.29 6.38
N SER A 82 1.39 -2.98 7.50
CA SER A 82 1.66 -4.42 7.51
C SER A 82 0.93 -5.10 8.64
N LEU A 83 0.52 -6.35 8.39
CA LEU A 83 0.12 -7.25 9.46
C LEU A 83 1.36 -7.69 10.23
N VAL A 84 1.31 -7.60 11.55
CA VAL A 84 2.35 -8.09 12.45
C VAL A 84 1.81 -9.29 13.21
N THR A 85 2.55 -10.40 13.27
CA THR A 85 2.13 -11.51 14.12
C THR A 85 2.11 -11.03 15.58
N PRO A 86 0.99 -11.19 16.31
CA PRO A 86 0.94 -10.77 17.69
C PRO A 86 1.93 -11.66 18.47
N VAL A 87 2.83 -11.05 19.24
CA VAL A 87 3.69 -11.84 20.13
C VAL A 87 2.77 -12.53 21.13
N ALA A 88 2.75 -13.86 21.13
CA ALA A 88 1.99 -14.62 22.10
C ALA A 88 2.50 -14.22 23.49
N ALA A 89 1.63 -13.65 24.33
CA ALA A 89 1.98 -13.37 25.70
C ALA A 89 2.32 -14.71 26.38
N THR A 90 3.59 -14.92 26.72
CA THR A 90 3.99 -15.99 27.64
C THR A 90 3.29 -15.71 28.96
N ALA A 91 2.26 -16.51 29.27
CA ALA A 91 1.74 -16.60 30.61
C ALA A 91 2.83 -17.26 31.47
N GLY A 92 3.45 -16.48 32.35
CA GLY A 92 4.29 -16.97 33.44
C GLY A 92 3.45 -17.34 34.66
#